data_AF-A0A532AII9-F1
#
_entry.id   AF-A0A532AII9-F1
#
_cell.length_a   1.000
_cell.length_b   1.000
_cell.length_c   1.000
_cell.angle_alpha   90.00
_cell.angle_beta   90.00
_cell.angle_gamma   90.00
#
_symmetry.space_group_name_H-M   'P 1'
#
loop_
_entity.id
_entity.type
_entity.pdbx_description
1 polymer ?
#
loop_
_entity_poly.entity_id
_entity_poly.type
_entity_poly.pdbx_seq_one_letter_code
_entity_poly.pdbx_strand_id
1 'polypeptide(L)'
;PAQQASDRAIMRRGLEWCARHGITSIQNMDGNLHQLELLSEIEAEGGLLCRVQVPFHYKNFMTLDMLDKASTMAERYNGEWLSSGMVKVFYDGVLDSWTAVMVEPYADR
;
A
#
# COMPACT_ATOMS: atom_id res chain seq x y z
N PRO A 1 1.08 7.85 20.44
CA PRO A 1 -0.38 8.06 20.54
C PRO A 1 -0.93 9.15 19.59
N ALA A 2 -0.47 10.40 19.68
CA ALA A 2 -1.00 11.50 18.86
C ALA A 2 -0.74 11.31 17.34
N GLN A 3 0.47 10.88 16.97
CA GLN A 3 0.82 10.61 15.57
C GLN A 3 -0.06 9.50 14.95
N GLN A 4 -0.23 8.39 15.67
CA GLN A 4 -1.05 7.25 15.23
C GLN A 4 -2.52 7.66 15.01
N ALA A 5 -3.09 8.47 15.91
CA ALA A 5 -4.44 9.00 15.74
C ALA A 5 -4.55 9.90 14.50
N SER A 6 -3.53 10.74 14.25
CA SER A 6 -3.45 11.56 13.04
C SER A 6 -3.37 10.70 11.77
N ASP A 7 -2.51 9.68 11.75
CA ASP A 7 -2.36 8.78 10.60
C ASP A 7 -3.68 8.04 10.30
N ARG A 8 -4.38 7.57 11.33
CA ARG A 8 -5.71 6.96 11.18
C ARG A 8 -6.75 7.92 10.64
N ALA A 9 -6.75 9.17 11.10
CA ALA A 9 -7.64 10.19 10.58
C ALA A 9 -7.39 10.46 9.09
N ILE A 10 -6.13 10.43 8.65
CA ILE A 10 -5.77 10.53 7.23
C ILE A 10 -6.32 9.33 6.44
N MET A 11 -6.12 8.10 6.92
CA MET A 11 -6.63 6.89 6.28
C MET A 11 -8.15 6.90 6.15
N ARG A 12 -8.87 7.28 7.21
CA ARG A 12 -10.34 7.39 7.20
C ARG A 12 -10.84 8.36 6.12
N ARG A 13 -10.22 9.53 6.00
CA ARG A 13 -10.58 10.51 4.94
C ARG A 13 -10.38 9.93 3.53
N GLY A 14 -9.33 9.15 3.31
CA GLY A 14 -9.09 8.45 2.04
C GLY A 14 -10.18 7.41 1.75
N LEU A 15 -10.49 6.56 2.72
CA LEU A 15 -11.55 5.54 2.62
C LEU A 15 -12.93 6.17 2.34
N GLU A 16 -13.29 7.23 3.06
CA GLU A 16 -14.52 8.00 2.82
C GLU A 16 -14.56 8.58 1.41
N TRP A 17 -13.44 9.12 0.94
CA TRP A 17 -13.34 9.64 -0.42
C TRP A 17 -13.57 8.54 -1.45
N CYS A 18 -12.91 7.39 -1.31
CA CYS A 18 -13.10 6.23 -2.19
C CYS A 18 -14.57 5.77 -2.20
N ALA A 19 -15.15 5.56 -1.02
CA ALA A 19 -16.52 5.09 -0.86
C ALA A 19 -17.54 6.07 -1.49
N ARG A 20 -17.37 7.38 -1.31
CA ARG A 20 -18.23 8.41 -1.93
C ARG A 20 -18.23 8.37 -3.46
N HIS A 21 -17.18 7.83 -4.08
CA HIS A 21 -17.07 7.66 -5.54
C HIS A 21 -17.42 6.23 -6.00
N GLY A 22 -18.00 5.41 -5.13
CA GLY A 22 -18.37 4.03 -5.47
C GLY A 22 -17.19 3.07 -5.59
N ILE A 23 -15.99 3.47 -5.16
CA ILE A 23 -14.84 2.58 -5.10
C ILE A 23 -15.02 1.66 -3.90
N THR A 24 -15.13 0.36 -4.16
CA THR A 24 -15.39 -0.65 -3.12
C THR A 24 -14.20 -1.56 -2.83
N SER A 25 -13.13 -1.46 -3.63
CA SER A 25 -11.89 -2.21 -3.45
C SER A 25 -10.70 -1.39 -3.94
N ILE A 26 -9.60 -1.41 -3.20
CA ILE A 26 -8.34 -0.72 -3.54
C ILE A 26 -7.13 -1.59 -3.24
N GLN A 27 -6.06 -1.40 -4.00
CA GLN A 27 -4.73 -1.91 -3.69
C GLN A 27 -3.84 -0.73 -3.30
N ASN A 28 -3.44 -0.64 -2.02
CA ASN A 28 -2.63 0.48 -1.54
C ASN A 28 -1.13 0.22 -1.73
N MET A 29 -0.59 0.65 -2.87
CA MET A 29 0.72 0.21 -3.39
C MET A 29 1.96 0.71 -2.63
N ASP A 30 1.82 1.63 -1.68
CA ASP A 30 2.92 2.11 -0.81
C ASP A 30 2.98 1.40 0.55
N GLY A 31 2.34 0.24 0.60
CA GLY A 31 2.11 -0.62 1.75
C GLY A 31 3.30 -0.92 2.66
N ASN A 32 3.06 -0.85 3.97
CA ASN A 32 3.95 -1.37 5.00
C ASN A 32 3.14 -1.88 6.21
N LEU A 33 3.84 -2.52 7.17
CA LEU A 33 3.20 -3.12 8.35
C LEU A 33 2.40 -2.09 9.19
N HIS A 34 2.94 -0.87 9.34
CA HIS A 34 2.27 0.20 10.11
C HIS A 34 0.94 0.57 9.47
N GLN A 35 0.88 0.73 8.14
CA GLN A 35 -0.39 0.99 7.46
C GLN A 35 -1.41 -0.14 7.64
N LEU A 36 -0.97 -1.40 7.58
CA LEU A 36 -1.83 -2.56 7.86
C LEU A 36 -2.37 -2.53 9.30
N GLU A 37 -1.55 -2.17 10.28
CA GLU A 37 -1.99 -2.03 11.68
C GLU A 37 -3.04 -0.92 11.85
N LEU A 38 -2.82 0.24 11.25
CA LEU A 38 -3.80 1.34 11.28
C LEU A 38 -5.13 0.94 10.61
N LEU A 39 -5.07 0.26 9.46
CA LEU A 39 -6.25 -0.20 8.73
C LEU A 39 -7.00 -1.29 9.51
N SER A 40 -6.28 -2.17 10.21
CA SER A 40 -6.87 -3.21 11.06
C SER A 40 -7.56 -2.61 12.28
N GLU A 41 -7.02 -1.55 12.89
CA GLU A 41 -7.73 -0.80 13.93
C GLU A 41 -9.00 -0.13 13.39
N ILE A 42 -8.94 0.44 12.18
CA ILE A 42 -10.11 1.05 11.53
C ILE A 42 -11.17 -0.01 11.22
N GLU A 43 -10.77 -1.19 10.75
CA GLU A 43 -11.63 -2.35 10.50
C GLU A 43 -12.31 -2.83 11.78
N ALA A 44 -11.57 -2.98 12.87
CA ALA A 44 -12.09 -3.41 14.16
C ALA A 44 -13.17 -2.46 14.72
N GLU A 45 -13.11 -1.18 14.35
CA GLU A 45 -14.11 -0.16 14.68
C GLU A 45 -15.26 -0.08 13.66
N GLY A 46 -15.32 -0.96 12.67
CA GLY A 46 -16.33 -0.97 11.60
C GLY A 46 -16.17 0.17 10.59
N GLY A 47 -15.01 0.82 10.56
CA GLY A 47 -14.74 2.01 9.76
C GLY A 47 -14.10 1.77 8.40
N LEU A 48 -13.81 0.51 8.04
CA LEU A 48 -13.17 0.18 6.78
C LEU A 48 -14.21 0.14 5.65
N LEU A 49 -14.33 1.25 4.93
CA LEU A 49 -15.42 1.46 3.94
C LEU A 49 -15.15 0.82 2.56
N CYS A 50 -13.94 0.31 2.34
CA CYS A 50 -13.53 -0.35 1.10
C CYS A 50 -12.73 -1.60 1.46
N ARG A 51 -12.75 -2.64 0.61
CA ARG A 51 -11.75 -3.71 0.71
C ARG A 51 -10.37 -3.14 0.39
N VAL A 52 -9.38 -3.42 1.21
CA VAL A 52 -8.01 -2.90 1.03
C VAL A 52 -7.03 -4.06 0.98
N GLN A 53 -6.27 -4.13 -0.11
CA GLN A 53 -5.12 -5.01 -0.20
C GLN A 53 -3.82 -4.20 -0.14
N VAL A 54 -2.92 -4.57 0.77
CA VAL A 54 -1.66 -3.86 1.00
C VAL A 54 -0.47 -4.79 0.68
N PRO A 55 0.29 -4.56 -0.41
CA PRO A 55 1.48 -5.34 -0.72
C PRO A 55 2.65 -5.00 0.23
N PHE A 56 3.60 -5.92 0.34
CA PHE A 56 4.93 -5.60 0.85
C PHE A 56 5.71 -4.80 -0.19
N HIS A 57 6.08 -3.56 0.13
CA HIS A 57 6.92 -2.74 -0.74
C HIS A 57 8.40 -3.17 -0.63
N TYR A 58 8.84 -3.98 -1.59
CA TYR A 58 10.21 -4.45 -1.71
C TYR A 58 11.06 -3.39 -2.42
N LYS A 59 12.12 -2.92 -1.74
CA LYS A 59 13.01 -1.87 -2.24
C LYS A 59 14.32 -2.45 -2.75
N ASN A 60 14.99 -1.74 -3.67
CA ASN A 60 16.23 -2.18 -4.31
C ASN A 60 17.40 -2.45 -3.34
N PHE A 61 17.42 -1.82 -2.16
CA PHE A 61 18.42 -2.07 -1.12
C PHE A 61 18.05 -3.21 -0.16
N MET A 62 16.88 -3.84 -0.34
CA MET A 62 16.49 -5.00 0.45
C MET A 62 17.09 -6.27 -0.12
N THR A 63 17.49 -7.15 0.78
CA THR A 63 17.94 -8.51 0.50
C THR A 63 16.75 -9.47 0.48
N LEU A 64 16.94 -10.67 -0.10
CA LEU A 64 15.85 -11.63 -0.27
C LEU A 64 15.23 -12.10 1.05
N ASP A 65 15.98 -12.13 2.15
CA ASP A 65 15.46 -12.43 3.49
C ASP A 65 14.37 -11.45 3.96
N MET A 66 14.32 -10.24 3.40
CA MET A 66 13.22 -9.31 3.68
C MET A 66 11.86 -9.82 3.19
N LEU A 67 11.82 -10.81 2.30
CA LEU A 67 10.58 -11.46 1.87
C LEU A 67 9.90 -12.26 3.00
N ASP A 68 10.62 -12.63 4.06
CA ASP A 68 10.01 -13.24 5.25
C ASP A 68 9.00 -12.28 5.91
N LYS A 69 9.21 -10.97 5.78
CA LYS A 69 8.23 -9.95 6.22
C LYS A 69 7.00 -9.94 5.33
N ALA A 70 7.15 -10.16 4.02
CA ALA A 70 6.03 -10.29 3.11
C ALA A 70 5.18 -11.52 3.44
N SER A 71 5.82 -12.66 3.75
CA SER A 71 5.14 -13.87 4.25
C SER A 71 4.39 -13.58 5.55
N THR A 72 5.03 -12.92 6.51
CA THR A 72 4.40 -12.52 7.78
C THR A 72 3.18 -11.61 7.55
N MET A 73 3.26 -10.65 6.63
CA MET A 73 2.12 -9.80 6.28
C MET A 73 0.98 -10.61 5.66
N ALA A 74 1.29 -11.54 4.76
CA ALA A 74 0.30 -12.40 4.12
C ALA A 74 -0.41 -13.32 5.14
N GLU A 75 0.34 -13.86 6.10
CA GLU A 75 -0.21 -14.72 7.15
C GLU A 75 -1.06 -13.94 8.15
N ARG A 76 -0.60 -12.76 8.58
CA ARG A 76 -1.29 -11.94 9.59
C ARG A 76 -2.53 -11.23 9.03
N TYR A 77 -2.52 -10.86 7.76
CA TYR A 77 -3.59 -10.10 7.11
C TYR A 77 -4.11 -10.86 5.89
N ASN A 78 -5.08 -11.74 6.11
CA ASN A 78 -5.69 -12.60 5.10
C ASN A 78 -7.24 -12.54 5.12
N GLY A 79 -7.80 -11.44 5.64
CA GLY A 79 -9.24 -11.24 5.75
C GLY A 79 -9.90 -10.83 4.43
N GLU A 80 -11.23 -10.85 4.41
CA GLU A 80 -12.03 -10.41 3.26
C GLU A 80 -11.91 -8.90 3.02
N TRP A 81 -11.87 -8.12 4.09
CA TRP A 81 -11.88 -6.66 4.07
C TRP A 81 -10.49 -6.04 4.06
N LEU A 82 -9.55 -6.63 4.80
CA LEU A 82 -8.14 -6.24 4.81
C LEU A 82 -7.25 -7.44 4.53
N SER A 83 -6.41 -7.34 3.51
CA SER A 83 -5.50 -8.41 3.10
C SER A 83 -4.12 -7.91 2.66
N SER A 84 -3.14 -8.81 2.72
CA SER A 84 -1.83 -8.67 2.09
C SER A 84 -1.58 -9.83 1.11
N GLY A 85 -0.34 -10.26 0.91
CA GLY A 85 0.02 -11.40 0.05
C GLY A 85 0.54 -11.05 -1.34
N MET A 86 0.87 -9.78 -1.58
CA MET A 86 1.54 -9.32 -2.79
C MET A 86 2.88 -8.67 -2.46
N VAL A 87 3.81 -8.69 -3.40
CA VAL A 87 5.08 -7.97 -3.31
C VAL A 87 5.11 -6.91 -4.41
N LYS A 88 5.23 -5.64 -4.02
CA LYS A 88 5.38 -4.52 -4.95
C LYS A 88 6.86 -4.19 -5.11
N VAL A 89 7.33 -4.15 -6.34
CA VAL A 89 8.66 -3.67 -6.73
C VAL A 89 8.54 -2.44 -7.63
N PHE A 90 9.55 -1.57 -7.56
CA PHE A 90 9.82 -0.59 -8.61
C PHE A 90 10.86 -1.18 -9.56
N TYR A 91 10.54 -1.18 -10.85
CA TYR A 91 11.48 -1.58 -11.88
C TYR A 91 12.34 -0.40 -12.32
N ASP A 92 11.69 0.73 -12.62
CA ASP A 92 12.30 1.97 -13.05
C ASP A 92 11.58 3.19 -12.43
N GLY A 93 11.91 4.39 -12.92
CA GLY A 93 11.32 5.64 -12.47
C GLY A 93 10.10 6.08 -13.30
N VAL A 94 10.00 7.39 -13.55
CA VAL A 94 8.88 8.00 -14.28
C VAL A 94 9.38 8.82 -15.46
N LEU A 95 8.53 8.93 -16.50
CA LEU A 95 8.82 9.67 -17.72
C LEU A 95 9.11 11.16 -17.43
N ASP A 96 8.30 11.81 -16.59
CA ASP A 96 8.40 13.26 -16.30
C ASP A 96 9.74 13.69 -15.67
N SER A 97 10.48 12.74 -15.10
CA SER A 97 11.80 13.01 -14.50
C SER A 97 12.94 12.36 -15.28
N TRP A 98 12.67 11.82 -16.46
CA TRP A 98 13.62 11.10 -17.30
C TRP A 98 14.31 9.93 -16.58
N THR A 99 13.59 9.28 -15.64
CA THR A 99 14.09 8.15 -14.84
C THR A 99 13.47 6.81 -15.21
N ALA A 100 12.39 6.79 -16.01
CA ALA A 100 11.89 5.56 -16.62
C ALA A 100 12.90 5.03 -17.65
N VAL A 101 12.97 3.71 -17.81
CA VAL A 101 13.86 3.04 -18.75
C VAL A 101 13.20 3.00 -20.12
N MET A 102 13.85 3.63 -21.11
CA MET A 102 13.34 3.72 -22.48
C MET A 102 14.17 2.85 -23.44
N VAL A 103 13.51 2.25 -24.44
CA VAL A 103 14.20 1.51 -25.51
C VAL A 103 15.00 2.45 -26.41
N GLU A 104 14.41 3.59 -26.76
CA GLU A 104 15.06 4.70 -27.46
C GLU A 104 15.31 5.87 -26.49
N PRO A 105 16.25 6.78 -26.76
CA PRO A 105 16.44 7.97 -25.93
C PRO A 105 15.16 8.80 -25.82
N TYR A 106 15.03 9.53 -24.71
CA TYR A 106 13.99 10.52 -24.55
C TYR A 106 14.10 11.58 -25.64
N ALA A 107 13.00 11.84 -26.36
CA ALA A 107 12.98 12.78 -27.47
C ALA A 107 13.11 14.25 -27.05
N ASP A 108 12.85 14.54 -25.77
CA ASP A 108 12.79 15.87 -25.18
C ASP A 108 13.96 16.14 -24.21
N ARG A 109 15.01 15.32 -24.25
CA ARG A 109 16.20 15.44 -23.38
C ARG A 109 17.45 15.88 -24.15
#